data_AF-A0A7X2MSA7-F1
#
_entry.id   AF-A0A7X2MSA7-F1
#
_cell.length_a   1.000
_cell.length_b   1.000
_cell.length_c   1.000
_cell.angle_alpha   90.00
_cell.angle_beta   90.00
_cell.angle_gamma   90.00
#
_symmetry.space_group_name_H-M   'P 1'
#
loop_
_entity.id
_entity.type
_entity.pdbx_description
1 polymer ?
#
loop_
_entity_poly.entity_id
_entity_poly.type
_entity_poly.pdbx_seq_one_letter_code
_entity_poly.pdbx_strand_id
1 'polypeptide(L)'
;IVLITSGQDLLAQARTLTEYLREQPDGWLSAHHLMKSLRHDTLRAIPAPDAQGRTRIEPPRADQRALLKPLYLQQNWAEMLDTADSTFSRGANHLWLDLQWYIHQALTKSGKETLADIVTADLKGLLSRLSGLETLAFSDGTPFADEVTLNWIQQSVLDTVGGWGNDTPSAPGTAGNDDILSLEPEAVALADSEGPDAALGWLQTRPGIATARQQWLLRLLMGRIAEQYGKNDLAVHLFAELGERAREVTLNDWEPEL
;
A
#
# COMPACT_ATOMS: atom_id res chain seq x y z
N ILE A 1 -17.42 -24.82 32.36
CA ILE A 1 -16.75 -24.42 31.09
C ILE A 1 -17.83 -23.75 30.25
N VAL A 2 -17.67 -22.46 29.93
CA VAL A 2 -18.60 -21.79 29.01
C VAL A 2 -18.27 -22.30 27.61
N LEU A 3 -19.19 -23.04 26.98
CA LEU A 3 -19.02 -23.54 25.62
C LEU A 3 -19.23 -22.39 24.62
N ILE A 4 -18.37 -22.32 23.61
CA ILE A 4 -18.52 -21.37 22.50
C ILE A 4 -19.51 -21.98 21.50
N THR A 5 -20.68 -21.35 21.35
CA THR A 5 -21.78 -21.88 20.52
C THR A 5 -22.06 -21.07 19.25
N SER A 6 -21.47 -19.88 19.13
CA SER A 6 -21.61 -19.03 17.95
C SER A 6 -20.35 -18.19 17.69
N GLY A 7 -20.25 -17.62 16.48
CA GLY A 7 -19.18 -16.66 16.16
C GLY A 7 -19.26 -15.36 16.99
N GLN A 8 -20.46 -14.95 17.40
CA GLN A 8 -20.62 -13.80 18.30
C GLN A 8 -20.07 -14.11 19.70
N ASP A 9 -20.34 -15.31 20.22
CA ASP A 9 -19.82 -15.77 21.51
C ASP A 9 -18.28 -15.88 21.47
N LEU A 10 -17.74 -16.42 20.37
CA LEU A 10 -16.29 -16.50 20.14
C LEU A 10 -15.65 -15.11 20.22
N LEU A 11 -16.18 -14.13 19.48
CA LEU A 11 -15.66 -12.77 19.49
C LEU A 11 -15.84 -12.06 20.85
N ALA A 12 -16.91 -12.40 21.59
CA ALA A 12 -17.12 -11.87 22.93
C ALA A 12 -16.07 -12.38 23.92
N GLN A 13 -15.84 -13.69 23.96
CA GLN A 13 -14.79 -14.27 24.81
C GLN A 13 -13.39 -13.80 24.39
N ALA A 14 -13.14 -13.69 23.08
CA ALA A 14 -11.88 -13.17 22.58
C ALA A 14 -11.61 -11.75 23.08
N ARG A 15 -12.62 -10.87 23.14
CA ARG A 15 -12.44 -9.51 23.71
C ARG A 15 -11.98 -9.54 25.16
N THR A 16 -12.58 -10.39 25.99
CA THR A 16 -12.13 -10.57 27.39
C THR A 16 -10.69 -11.07 27.48
N LEU A 17 -10.30 -12.00 26.60
CA LEU A 17 -8.90 -12.46 26.54
C LEU A 17 -7.96 -11.35 26.08
N THR A 18 -8.35 -10.53 25.10
CA THR A 18 -7.54 -9.39 24.65
C THR A 18 -7.38 -8.32 25.72
N GLU A 19 -8.40 -8.10 26.56
CA GLU A 19 -8.31 -7.19 27.72
C GLU A 19 -7.24 -7.70 28.70
N TYR A 20 -7.29 -8.97 29.09
CA TYR A 20 -6.27 -9.58 29.95
C TYR A 20 -4.86 -9.50 29.34
N LEU A 21 -4.72 -9.78 28.04
CA LEU A 21 -3.43 -9.70 27.35
C LEU A 21 -2.87 -8.27 27.37
N ARG A 22 -3.70 -7.25 27.20
CA ARG A 22 -3.27 -5.85 27.26
C ARG A 22 -2.78 -5.41 28.64
N GLU A 23 -3.23 -6.06 29.71
CA GLU A 23 -2.73 -5.83 31.07
C GLU A 23 -1.34 -6.43 31.32
N GLN A 24 -0.88 -7.34 30.45
CA GLN A 24 0.45 -7.94 30.56
C GLN A 24 1.54 -7.02 29.98
N PRO A 25 2.78 -7.08 30.49
CA PRO A 25 3.92 -6.39 29.90
C PRO A 25 4.08 -6.74 28.41
N ASP A 26 4.18 -5.72 27.56
CA ASP A 26 4.29 -5.86 26.09
C ASP A 26 3.19 -6.70 25.42
N GLY A 27 2.03 -6.85 26.09
CA GLY A 27 0.97 -7.75 25.65
C GLY A 27 0.08 -7.23 24.52
N TRP A 28 0.28 -5.98 24.07
CA TRP A 28 -0.52 -5.37 23.01
C TRP A 28 -0.51 -6.20 21.72
N LEU A 29 0.68 -6.65 21.27
CA LEU A 29 0.80 -7.41 20.02
C LEU A 29 0.01 -8.72 20.07
N SER A 30 0.11 -9.44 21.17
CA SER A 30 -0.65 -10.69 21.41
C SER A 30 -2.15 -10.45 21.39
N ALA A 31 -2.62 -9.39 22.05
CA ALA A 31 -4.03 -9.00 22.04
C ALA A 31 -4.52 -8.64 20.63
N HIS A 32 -3.73 -7.85 19.92
CA HIS A 32 -4.02 -7.40 18.56
C HIS A 32 -4.10 -8.58 17.58
N HIS A 33 -3.11 -9.50 17.61
CA HIS A 33 -3.07 -10.68 16.74
C HIS A 33 -4.18 -11.69 17.04
N LEU A 34 -4.57 -11.86 18.31
CA LEU A 34 -5.70 -12.71 18.65
C LEU A 34 -6.97 -12.22 17.95
N MET A 35 -7.23 -10.91 18.00
CA MET A 35 -8.40 -10.33 17.34
C MET A 35 -8.28 -10.36 15.81
N LYS A 36 -7.09 -10.08 15.26
CA LYS A 36 -6.81 -10.18 13.81
C LYS A 36 -7.05 -11.58 13.29
N SER A 37 -6.50 -12.61 13.93
CA SER A 37 -6.64 -13.99 13.48
C SER A 37 -8.11 -14.41 13.43
N LEU A 38 -8.89 -14.07 14.46
CA LEU A 38 -10.30 -14.43 14.52
C LEU A 38 -11.16 -13.68 13.50
N ARG A 39 -10.72 -12.52 13.02
CA ARG A 39 -11.50 -11.65 12.14
C ARG A 39 -11.04 -11.68 10.69
N HIS A 40 -9.75 -11.65 10.43
CA HIS A 40 -9.16 -11.62 9.09
C HIS A 40 -8.87 -13.00 8.54
N ASP A 41 -8.33 -13.93 9.34
CA ASP A 41 -8.00 -15.29 8.86
C ASP A 41 -9.24 -16.15 8.63
N THR A 42 -10.35 -15.78 9.26
CA THR A 42 -11.65 -16.45 9.07
C THR A 42 -12.39 -15.97 7.82
N LEU A 43 -11.99 -14.85 7.21
CA LEU A 43 -12.51 -14.40 5.91
C LEU A 43 -11.98 -15.32 4.82
N ARG A 44 -12.87 -15.98 4.06
CA ARG A 44 -12.44 -16.92 3.00
C ARG A 44 -12.55 -16.38 1.58
N ALA A 45 -13.30 -15.31 1.41
CA ALA A 45 -13.53 -14.64 0.13
C ALA A 45 -13.81 -13.16 0.40
N ILE A 46 -13.59 -12.33 -0.62
CA ILE A 46 -14.01 -10.94 -0.58
C ILE A 46 -15.54 -10.86 -0.47
N PRO A 47 -16.11 -9.89 0.29
CA PRO A 47 -17.54 -9.67 0.29
C PRO A 47 -18.08 -9.37 -1.11
N ALA A 48 -19.21 -9.96 -1.48
CA ALA A 48 -19.80 -9.76 -2.80
C ALA A 48 -20.21 -8.29 -3.02
N PRO A 49 -19.61 -7.58 -4.01
CA PRO A 49 -19.96 -6.21 -4.31
C PRO A 49 -21.12 -6.12 -5.32
N ASP A 50 -21.76 -4.95 -5.37
CA ASP A 50 -22.63 -4.53 -6.46
C ASP A 50 -21.83 -3.98 -7.66
N ALA A 51 -22.53 -3.50 -8.69
CA ALA A 51 -21.90 -2.94 -9.90
C ALA A 51 -21.05 -1.69 -9.64
N GLN A 52 -21.16 -1.08 -8.46
CA GLN A 52 -20.41 0.10 -8.03
C GLN A 52 -19.36 -0.23 -6.96
N GLY A 53 -19.08 -1.51 -6.69
CA GLY A 53 -18.10 -1.93 -5.69
C GLY A 53 -18.61 -1.93 -4.24
N ARG A 54 -19.91 -1.65 -4.01
CA ARG A 54 -20.50 -1.57 -2.67
C ARG A 54 -20.97 -2.93 -2.19
N THR A 55 -20.74 -3.21 -0.92
CA THR A 55 -21.12 -4.45 -0.28
C THR A 55 -22.44 -4.28 0.50
N ARG A 56 -23.04 -5.38 0.96
CA ARG A 56 -24.21 -5.34 1.87
C ARG A 56 -23.83 -5.11 3.33
N ILE A 57 -22.60 -4.68 3.59
CA ILE A 57 -22.03 -4.58 4.93
C ILE A 57 -22.24 -3.17 5.43
N GLU A 58 -22.84 -3.06 6.61
CA GLU A 58 -23.08 -1.76 7.25
C GLU A 58 -21.76 -1.06 7.58
N PRO A 59 -21.67 0.25 7.34
CA PRO A 59 -20.47 1.03 7.63
C PRO A 59 -20.19 1.14 9.13
N PRO A 60 -18.95 1.47 9.53
CA PRO A 60 -18.65 1.90 10.87
C PRO A 60 -19.54 3.08 11.27
N ARG A 61 -19.99 3.10 12.52
CA ARG A 61 -20.90 4.15 13.00
C ARG A 61 -20.24 5.53 12.89
N ALA A 62 -21.03 6.55 12.57
CA ALA A 62 -20.52 7.90 12.30
C ALA A 62 -19.76 8.49 13.51
N ASP A 63 -20.22 8.21 14.73
CA ASP A 63 -19.52 8.56 15.97
C ASP A 63 -18.14 7.90 16.05
N GLN A 64 -18.03 6.60 15.76
CA GLN A 64 -16.75 5.89 15.73
C GLN A 64 -15.78 6.46 14.69
N ARG A 65 -16.30 6.78 13.49
CA ARG A 65 -15.51 7.42 12.43
C ARG A 65 -14.97 8.79 12.83
N ALA A 66 -15.75 9.55 13.58
CA ALA A 66 -15.38 10.90 14.02
C ALA A 66 -14.31 10.93 15.13
N LEU A 67 -14.01 9.81 15.79
CA LEU A 67 -13.06 9.77 16.92
C LEU A 67 -11.59 9.78 16.50
N LEU A 68 -11.23 9.08 15.42
CA LEU A 68 -9.82 8.82 15.08
C LEU A 68 -9.10 10.05 14.50
N LYS A 69 -9.78 10.81 13.64
CA LYS A 69 -9.20 11.98 12.98
C LYS A 69 -8.77 13.08 13.98
N PRO A 70 -9.58 13.47 14.98
CA PRO A 70 -9.13 14.37 16.04
C PRO A 70 -7.91 13.87 16.81
N LEU A 71 -7.86 12.58 17.18
CA LEU A 71 -6.72 11.99 17.88
C LEU A 71 -5.43 12.09 17.05
N TYR A 72 -5.54 11.92 15.73
CA TYR A 72 -4.41 12.10 14.81
C TYR A 72 -3.91 13.54 14.76
N LEU A 73 -4.82 14.51 14.64
CA LEU A 73 -4.46 15.92 14.62
C LEU A 73 -3.85 16.38 15.96
N GLN A 74 -4.30 15.81 17.07
CA GLN A 74 -3.77 16.08 18.41
C GLN A 74 -2.50 15.30 18.74
N GLN A 75 -2.03 14.42 17.83
CA GLN A 75 -0.88 13.55 18.05
C GLN A 75 -1.01 12.65 19.28
N ASN A 76 -2.25 12.30 19.65
CA ASN A 76 -2.52 11.41 20.78
C ASN A 76 -2.45 9.95 20.31
N TRP A 77 -1.22 9.47 20.10
CA TRP A 77 -0.94 8.17 19.49
C TRP A 77 -1.39 6.99 20.38
N ALA A 78 -1.28 7.12 21.70
CA ALA A 78 -1.68 6.07 22.62
C ALA A 78 -3.20 5.83 22.58
N GLU A 79 -4.00 6.90 22.71
CA GLU A 79 -5.45 6.79 22.66
C GLU A 79 -5.94 6.41 21.26
N MET A 80 -5.27 6.86 20.19
CA MET A 80 -5.57 6.43 18.83
C MET A 80 -5.39 4.93 18.66
N LEU A 81 -4.26 4.38 19.13
CA LEU A 81 -3.97 2.96 19.06
C LEU A 81 -5.08 2.17 19.75
N ASP A 82 -5.40 2.51 21.00
CA ASP A 82 -6.44 1.82 21.78
C ASP A 82 -7.83 1.96 21.14
N THR A 83 -8.16 3.15 20.61
CA THR A 83 -9.45 3.43 19.96
C THR A 83 -9.60 2.63 18.67
N ALA A 84 -8.57 2.62 17.81
CA ALA A 84 -8.61 1.88 16.55
C ALA A 84 -8.74 0.37 16.79
N ASP A 85 -8.01 -0.15 17.76
CA ASP A 85 -7.94 -1.57 18.11
C ASP A 85 -9.24 -2.05 18.80
N SER A 86 -9.83 -1.22 19.66
CA SER A 86 -11.18 -1.43 20.21
C SER A 86 -12.25 -1.41 19.12
N THR A 87 -12.16 -0.45 18.18
CA THR A 87 -13.10 -0.31 17.06
C THR A 87 -13.04 -1.52 16.13
N PHE A 88 -11.84 -2.00 15.82
CA PHE A 88 -11.57 -3.19 15.01
C PHE A 88 -12.26 -4.45 15.58
N SER A 89 -12.26 -4.59 16.91
CA SER A 89 -12.84 -5.75 17.60
C SER A 89 -14.37 -5.84 17.56
N ARG A 90 -15.06 -4.83 17.00
CA ARG A 90 -16.53 -4.66 17.06
C ARG A 90 -17.16 -4.66 15.68
N GLY A 91 -18.37 -5.21 15.58
CA GLY A 91 -19.16 -5.21 14.34
C GLY A 91 -18.39 -5.77 13.14
N ALA A 92 -18.66 -5.19 11.96
CA ALA A 92 -17.95 -5.47 10.72
C ALA A 92 -16.70 -4.59 10.50
N ASN A 93 -16.28 -3.82 11.52
CA ASN A 93 -15.19 -2.83 11.40
C ASN A 93 -13.83 -3.43 11.03
N HIS A 94 -13.62 -4.73 11.17
CA HIS A 94 -12.44 -5.42 10.63
C HIS A 94 -12.21 -5.25 9.12
N LEU A 95 -13.24 -4.88 8.36
CA LEU A 95 -13.11 -4.58 6.93
C LEU A 95 -12.80 -3.09 6.68
N TRP A 96 -12.83 -2.26 7.71
CA TRP A 96 -12.43 -0.86 7.62
C TRP A 96 -10.91 -0.78 7.74
N LEU A 97 -10.23 -0.82 6.60
CA LEU A 97 -8.78 -0.90 6.49
C LEU A 97 -8.08 0.38 6.97
N ASP A 98 -8.78 1.52 7.01
CA ASP A 98 -8.25 2.76 7.61
C ASP A 98 -7.81 2.53 9.07
N LEU A 99 -8.46 1.61 9.80
CA LEU A 99 -8.04 1.26 11.15
C LEU A 99 -6.60 0.74 11.19
N GLN A 100 -6.18 -0.04 10.18
CA GLN A 100 -4.80 -0.54 10.09
C GLN A 100 -3.83 0.60 9.82
N TRP A 101 -4.21 1.58 9.00
CA TRP A 101 -3.42 2.78 8.78
C TRP A 101 -3.25 3.60 10.07
N TYR A 102 -4.34 3.85 10.83
CA TYR A 102 -4.26 4.55 12.11
C TYR A 102 -3.38 3.81 13.12
N ILE A 103 -3.51 2.48 13.22
CA ILE A 103 -2.66 1.64 14.08
C ILE A 103 -1.20 1.77 13.66
N HIS A 104 -0.89 1.63 12.37
CA HIS A 104 0.44 1.79 11.83
C HIS A 104 1.02 3.17 12.17
N GLN A 105 0.29 4.26 11.89
CA GLN A 105 0.73 5.62 12.21
C GLN A 105 0.99 5.80 13.71
N ALA A 106 0.08 5.34 14.57
CA ALA A 106 0.25 5.43 16.01
C ALA A 106 1.51 4.68 16.50
N LEU A 107 1.79 3.49 15.97
CA LEU A 107 2.98 2.71 16.30
C LEU A 107 4.27 3.39 15.82
N THR A 108 4.33 3.80 14.55
CA THR A 108 5.49 4.49 13.98
C THR A 108 5.79 5.79 14.74
N LYS A 109 4.77 6.62 14.99
CA LYS A 109 4.93 7.89 15.71
C LYS A 109 5.23 7.72 17.20
N SER A 110 4.96 6.55 17.76
CA SER A 110 5.37 6.17 19.12
C SER A 110 6.75 5.49 19.18
N GLY A 111 7.49 5.44 18.06
CA GLY A 111 8.81 4.79 17.98
C GLY A 111 8.78 3.27 18.03
N LYS A 112 7.61 2.64 17.80
CA LYS A 112 7.43 1.17 17.83
C LYS A 112 7.48 0.60 16.41
N GLU A 113 8.55 0.89 15.68
CA GLU A 113 8.70 0.57 14.25
C GLU A 113 8.51 -0.92 13.95
N THR A 114 9.13 -1.80 14.74
CA THR A 114 8.98 -3.26 14.58
C THR A 114 7.52 -3.72 14.67
N LEU A 115 6.70 -3.10 15.52
CA LEU A 115 5.28 -3.44 15.61
C LEU A 115 4.50 -2.90 14.41
N ALA A 116 4.88 -1.72 13.89
CA ALA A 116 4.29 -1.15 12.69
C ALA A 116 4.56 -2.05 11.47
N ASP A 117 5.80 -2.55 11.33
CA ASP A 117 6.19 -3.48 10.25
C ASP A 117 5.38 -4.79 10.31
N ILE A 118 5.15 -5.32 11.50
CA ILE A 118 4.31 -6.52 11.68
C ILE A 118 2.87 -6.24 11.22
N VAL A 119 2.30 -5.07 11.56
CA VAL A 119 0.95 -4.69 11.10
C VAL A 119 0.89 -4.59 9.59
N THR A 120 1.91 -4.01 8.96
CA THR A 120 2.07 -3.94 7.50
C THR A 120 2.15 -5.34 6.88
N ALA A 121 2.97 -6.23 7.44
CA ALA A 121 3.12 -7.60 6.96
C ALA A 121 1.82 -8.41 7.06
N ASP A 122 1.08 -8.27 8.16
CA ASP A 122 -0.22 -8.92 8.34
C ASP A 122 -1.24 -8.43 7.30
N LEU A 123 -1.31 -7.12 7.07
CA LEU A 123 -2.20 -6.55 6.07
C LEU A 123 -1.82 -7.01 4.65
N LYS A 124 -0.51 -7.10 4.36
CA LYS A 124 -0.02 -7.68 3.09
C LYS A 124 -0.49 -9.11 2.92
N GLY A 125 -0.40 -9.94 3.97
CA GLY A 125 -0.88 -11.32 3.95
C GLY A 125 -2.38 -11.42 3.66
N LEU A 126 -3.18 -10.54 4.29
CA LEU A 126 -4.62 -10.45 4.05
C LEU A 126 -4.94 -10.09 2.58
N LEU A 127 -4.34 -9.02 2.06
CA LEU A 127 -4.64 -8.49 0.72
C LEU A 127 -4.06 -9.38 -0.40
N SER A 128 -2.97 -10.12 -0.11
CA SER A 128 -2.47 -11.15 -1.02
C SER A 128 -3.44 -12.32 -1.15
N ARG A 129 -4.12 -12.69 -0.05
CA ARG A 129 -5.11 -13.77 -0.03
C ARG A 129 -6.48 -13.35 -0.58
N LEU A 130 -6.85 -12.09 -0.36
CA LEU A 130 -8.15 -11.51 -0.70
C LEU A 130 -7.95 -10.26 -1.57
N SER A 131 -7.35 -10.44 -2.74
CA SER A 131 -7.01 -9.31 -3.63
C SER A 131 -8.25 -8.54 -4.09
N GLY A 132 -8.14 -7.21 -4.12
CA GLY A 132 -9.23 -6.31 -4.46
C GLY A 132 -10.13 -5.95 -3.28
N LEU A 133 -9.92 -6.53 -2.09
CA LEU A 133 -10.66 -6.17 -0.87
C LEU A 133 -10.56 -4.68 -0.55
N GLU A 134 -9.37 -4.11 -0.77
CA GLU A 134 -9.04 -2.70 -0.55
C GLU A 134 -9.84 -1.74 -1.44
N THR A 135 -10.36 -2.23 -2.57
CA THR A 135 -11.15 -1.43 -3.53
C THR A 135 -12.65 -1.42 -3.24
N LEU A 136 -13.11 -2.20 -2.26
CA LEU A 136 -14.54 -2.33 -1.94
C LEU A 136 -15.04 -1.20 -1.05
N ALA A 137 -16.37 -1.08 -0.99
CA ALA A 137 -17.06 -0.11 -0.13
C ALA A 137 -18.16 -0.76 0.73
N PHE A 138 -18.51 -0.09 1.83
CA PHE A 138 -19.67 -0.40 2.66
C PHE A 138 -20.99 -0.10 1.92
N SER A 139 -22.12 -0.47 2.53
CA SER A 139 -23.46 -0.30 1.95
C SER A 139 -23.83 1.16 1.65
N ASP A 140 -23.29 2.11 2.42
CA ASP A 140 -23.48 3.56 2.22
C ASP A 140 -22.51 4.18 1.19
N GLY A 141 -21.61 3.38 0.62
CA GLY A 141 -20.57 3.85 -0.31
C GLY A 141 -19.29 4.36 0.36
N THR A 142 -19.20 4.38 1.69
CA THR A 142 -17.93 4.63 2.38
C THR A 142 -16.92 3.55 1.96
N PRO A 143 -15.72 3.90 1.47
CA PRO A 143 -14.75 2.89 1.04
C PRO A 143 -14.19 2.11 2.25
N PHE A 144 -13.71 0.89 2.02
CA PHE A 144 -12.99 0.12 3.04
C PHE A 144 -11.64 0.74 3.38
N ALA A 145 -10.97 1.32 2.37
CA ALA A 145 -9.78 2.14 2.51
C ALA A 145 -10.03 3.49 1.82
N ASP A 146 -9.88 4.59 2.55
CA ASP A 146 -9.90 5.92 1.95
C ASP A 146 -8.70 6.14 1.02
N GLU A 147 -8.68 7.27 0.31
CA GLU A 147 -7.60 7.57 -0.66
C GLU A 147 -6.21 7.57 -0.01
N VAL A 148 -6.08 8.03 1.24
CA VAL A 148 -4.80 8.07 1.95
C VAL A 148 -4.37 6.65 2.31
N THR A 149 -5.28 5.84 2.83
CA THR A 149 -5.04 4.44 3.17
C THR A 149 -4.74 3.62 1.92
N LEU A 150 -5.44 3.83 0.81
CA LEU A 150 -5.20 3.14 -0.46
C LEU A 150 -3.80 3.44 -1.00
N ASN A 151 -3.38 4.70 -1.02
CA ASN A 151 -2.04 5.07 -1.43
C ASN A 151 -0.97 4.42 -0.53
N TRP A 152 -1.18 4.44 0.79
CA TRP A 152 -0.28 3.75 1.73
C TRP A 152 -0.23 2.24 1.50
N ILE A 153 -1.38 1.60 1.25
CA ILE A 153 -1.44 0.17 0.91
C ILE A 153 -0.62 -0.10 -0.35
N GLN A 154 -0.79 0.68 -1.40
CA GLN A 154 -0.08 0.50 -2.66
C GLN A 154 1.43 0.67 -2.49
N GLN A 155 1.88 1.71 -1.78
CA GLN A 155 3.30 2.09 -1.67
C GLN A 155 4.07 1.34 -0.58
N SER A 156 3.41 0.93 0.51
CA SER A 156 4.09 0.42 1.70
C SER A 156 3.70 -1.00 2.08
N VAL A 157 2.53 -1.47 1.67
CA VAL A 157 2.03 -2.83 1.99
C VAL A 157 2.24 -3.76 0.80
N LEU A 158 1.79 -3.35 -0.39
CA LEU A 158 1.85 -4.13 -1.61
C LEU A 158 3.15 -3.92 -2.38
N ASP A 159 3.75 -2.73 -2.31
CA ASP A 159 5.02 -2.48 -2.99
C ASP A 159 6.12 -3.40 -2.43
N THR A 160 6.79 -4.10 -3.34
CA THR A 160 7.91 -4.99 -3.03
C THR A 160 9.22 -4.25 -3.22
N VAL A 161 9.44 -3.21 -2.42
CA VAL A 161 10.79 -2.65 -2.23
C VAL A 161 11.37 -3.25 -0.95
N GLY A 162 12.19 -4.29 -1.11
CA GLY A 162 13.21 -4.65 -0.13
C GLY A 162 12.78 -5.47 1.10
N GLY A 163 12.44 -6.74 0.89
CA GLY A 163 12.61 -7.76 1.93
C GLY A 163 13.93 -8.53 1.71
N TRP A 164 15.02 -8.08 2.33
CA TRP A 164 16.31 -8.79 2.35
C TRP A 164 16.27 -10.00 3.29
N GLY A 165 16.87 -11.13 2.89
CA GLY A 165 17.00 -12.31 3.76
C GLY A 165 17.61 -13.61 3.21
N ASN A 166 18.46 -13.54 2.17
CA ASN A 166 19.54 -14.47 1.80
C ASN A 166 19.30 -15.97 1.46
N ASP A 167 20.04 -16.39 0.41
CA ASP A 167 20.39 -17.75 -0.03
C ASP A 167 19.35 -18.59 -0.77
N THR A 168 18.99 -18.18 -1.97
CA THR A 168 18.94 -19.13 -3.10
C THR A 168 19.50 -18.46 -4.35
N PRO A 169 20.42 -19.09 -5.11
CA PRO A 169 21.01 -18.45 -6.29
C PRO A 169 19.91 -18.19 -7.32
N SER A 170 19.69 -16.91 -7.61
CA SER A 170 18.75 -16.45 -8.62
C SER A 170 19.03 -17.12 -9.96
N ALA A 171 18.01 -17.78 -10.51
CA ALA A 171 17.90 -17.91 -11.95
C ALA A 171 17.58 -16.51 -12.53
N PRO A 172 18.19 -16.10 -13.65
CA PRO A 172 17.96 -14.78 -14.21
C PRO A 172 16.54 -14.72 -14.81
N GLY A 173 15.61 -14.14 -14.06
CA GLY A 173 14.30 -13.72 -14.53
C GLY A 173 14.41 -12.35 -15.19
N THR A 174 13.98 -12.27 -16.44
CA THR A 174 13.89 -11.09 -17.29
C THR A 174 13.34 -9.85 -16.57
N ALA A 175 14.16 -8.80 -16.51
CA ALA A 175 13.79 -7.47 -16.03
C ALA A 175 12.66 -6.91 -16.90
N GLY A 176 11.42 -7.01 -16.39
CA GLY A 176 10.22 -6.57 -17.06
C GLY A 176 10.13 -5.05 -17.09
N ASN A 177 10.27 -4.50 -18.30
CA ASN A 177 9.51 -3.42 -18.96
C ASN A 177 8.88 -2.23 -18.18
N ASP A 178 8.50 -2.33 -16.92
CA ASP A 178 7.92 -1.25 -16.08
C ASP A 178 8.94 -0.61 -15.12
N ASP A 179 10.16 -1.13 -15.09
CA ASP A 179 11.27 -0.69 -14.24
C ASP A 179 11.90 0.67 -14.64
N ILE A 180 11.50 1.27 -15.76
CA ILE A 180 12.10 2.55 -16.22
C ILE A 180 11.35 3.75 -15.67
N LEU A 181 10.02 3.72 -15.60
CA LEU A 181 9.24 4.84 -15.06
C LEU A 181 9.33 4.89 -13.52
N SER A 182 9.59 3.77 -12.86
CA SER A 182 9.88 3.71 -11.42
C SER A 182 11.14 4.47 -11.02
N LEU A 183 12.00 4.85 -11.98
CA LEU A 183 13.22 5.64 -11.75
C LEU A 183 12.96 7.15 -11.61
N GLU A 184 11.74 7.62 -11.89
CA GLU A 184 11.36 9.03 -11.79
C GLU A 184 11.70 9.67 -10.44
N PRO A 185 11.33 9.10 -9.27
CA PRO A 185 11.70 9.68 -7.97
C PRO A 185 13.22 9.76 -7.74
N GLU A 186 13.99 8.78 -8.20
CA GLU A 186 15.45 8.79 -8.07
C GLU A 186 16.10 9.85 -8.98
N ALA A 187 15.58 10.01 -10.21
CA ALA A 187 16.00 11.04 -11.14
C ALA A 187 15.67 12.46 -10.64
N VAL A 188 14.50 12.64 -10.02
CA VAL A 188 14.12 13.91 -9.37
C VAL A 188 15.04 14.21 -8.18
N ALA A 189 15.28 13.22 -7.31
CA ALA A 189 16.18 13.39 -6.17
C ALA A 189 17.61 13.76 -6.60
N LEU A 190 18.11 13.16 -7.70
CA LEU A 190 19.41 13.47 -8.26
C LEU A 190 19.45 14.84 -8.95
N ALA A 191 18.35 15.25 -9.59
CA ALA A 191 18.24 16.58 -10.19
C ALA A 191 18.19 17.68 -9.11
N ASP A 192 17.54 17.42 -7.97
CA ASP A 192 17.49 18.33 -6.83
C ASP A 192 18.85 18.49 -6.12
N SER A 193 19.67 17.42 -6.10
CA SER A 193 20.95 17.43 -5.41
C SER A 193 22.13 17.88 -6.28
N GLU A 194 22.23 17.36 -7.51
CA GLU A 194 23.39 17.52 -8.40
C GLU A 194 23.06 18.28 -9.70
N GLY A 195 21.79 18.63 -9.88
CA GLY A 195 21.29 19.40 -11.02
C GLY A 195 20.77 18.53 -12.16
N PRO A 196 19.95 19.12 -13.06
CA PRO A 196 19.25 18.38 -14.10
C PRO A 196 20.18 17.72 -15.14
N ASP A 197 21.40 18.22 -15.35
CA ASP A 197 22.37 17.56 -16.25
C ASP A 197 22.89 16.23 -15.67
N ALA A 198 23.10 16.17 -14.36
CA ALA A 198 23.55 14.95 -13.68
C ALA A 198 22.48 13.86 -13.75
N ALA A 199 21.22 14.21 -13.47
CA ALA A 199 20.09 13.30 -13.60
C ALA A 199 19.90 12.76 -15.02
N LEU A 200 20.01 13.62 -16.04
CA LEU A 200 19.90 13.20 -17.44
C LEU A 200 21.07 12.30 -17.87
N GLY A 201 22.30 12.63 -17.46
CA GLY A 201 23.47 11.80 -17.74
C GLY A 201 23.40 10.42 -17.06
N TRP A 202 22.87 10.38 -15.85
CA TRP A 202 22.62 9.13 -15.13
C TRP A 202 21.55 8.27 -15.81
N LEU A 203 20.44 8.86 -16.28
CA LEU A 203 19.43 8.14 -17.06
C LEU A 203 20.02 7.58 -18.37
N GLN A 204 20.88 8.33 -19.06
CA GLN A 204 21.50 7.89 -20.33
C GLN A 204 22.51 6.74 -20.17
N THR A 205 23.14 6.61 -19.00
CA THR A 205 24.22 5.63 -18.75
C THR A 205 23.71 4.31 -18.16
N ARG A 206 22.38 4.14 -18.04
CA ARG A 206 21.76 2.93 -17.48
C ARG A 206 22.05 1.68 -18.36
N PRO A 207 22.62 0.61 -17.79
CA PRO A 207 22.74 -0.67 -18.48
C PRO A 207 21.37 -1.36 -18.60
N GLY A 208 21.18 -2.20 -19.61
CA GLY A 208 19.98 -3.05 -19.73
C GLY A 208 18.83 -2.47 -20.56
N ILE A 209 19.01 -1.31 -21.19
CA ILE A 209 18.04 -0.74 -22.13
C ILE A 209 18.23 -1.38 -23.50
N ALA A 210 17.46 -2.43 -23.78
CA ALA A 210 17.62 -3.24 -24.98
C ALA A 210 16.46 -3.08 -25.97
N THR A 211 15.22 -2.89 -25.49
CA THR A 211 14.03 -2.89 -26.34
C THR A 211 13.65 -1.50 -26.83
N ALA A 212 12.94 -1.42 -27.97
CA ALA A 212 12.44 -0.16 -28.50
C ALA A 212 11.51 0.56 -27.51
N ARG A 213 10.65 -0.20 -26.79
CA ARG A 213 9.78 0.30 -25.72
C ARG A 213 10.58 0.87 -24.55
N GLN A 214 11.62 0.18 -24.09
CA GLN A 214 12.48 0.67 -23.01
C GLN A 214 13.19 1.97 -23.38
N GLN A 215 13.73 2.05 -24.60
CA GLN A 215 14.35 3.28 -25.10
C GLN A 215 13.36 4.44 -25.23
N TRP A 216 12.10 4.14 -25.55
CA TRP A 216 11.03 5.12 -25.63
C TRP A 216 10.64 5.64 -24.25
N LEU A 217 10.44 4.75 -23.27
CA LEU A 217 10.12 5.11 -21.88
C LEU A 217 11.25 5.91 -21.22
N LEU A 218 12.51 5.56 -21.48
CA LEU A 218 13.65 6.33 -20.97
C LEU A 218 13.64 7.76 -21.50
N ARG A 219 13.41 7.94 -22.80
CA ARG A 219 13.33 9.27 -23.44
C ARG A 219 12.14 10.07 -22.92
N LEU A 220 10.99 9.43 -22.67
CA LEU A 220 9.83 10.07 -22.05
C LEU A 220 10.19 10.59 -20.65
N LEU A 221 10.83 9.76 -19.83
CA LEU A 221 11.26 10.14 -18.49
C LEU A 221 12.26 11.30 -18.52
N MET A 222 13.27 11.24 -19.40
CA MET A 222 14.22 12.34 -19.59
C MET A 222 13.52 13.64 -20.01
N GLY A 223 12.49 13.57 -20.87
CA GLY A 223 11.69 14.73 -21.28
C GLY A 223 10.95 15.37 -20.11
N ARG A 224 10.34 14.56 -19.22
CA ARG A 224 9.66 15.03 -18.00
C ARG A 224 10.61 15.73 -17.03
N ILE A 225 11.78 15.14 -16.79
CA ILE A 225 12.81 15.75 -15.93
C ILE A 225 13.31 17.06 -16.57
N ALA A 226 13.53 17.10 -17.88
CA ALA A 226 13.92 18.33 -18.56
C ALA A 226 12.86 19.43 -18.42
N GLU A 227 11.57 19.11 -18.59
CA GLU A 227 10.44 20.04 -18.44
C GLU A 227 10.34 20.58 -17.00
N GLN A 228 10.39 19.69 -16.00
CA GLN A 228 10.25 20.05 -14.59
C GLN A 228 11.33 21.03 -14.11
N TYR A 229 12.56 20.92 -14.61
CA TYR A 229 13.69 21.77 -14.23
C TYR A 229 13.97 22.90 -15.23
N GLY A 230 13.01 23.22 -16.11
CA GLY A 230 13.05 24.40 -16.99
C GLY A 230 13.93 24.28 -18.23
N LYS A 231 14.37 23.08 -18.61
CA LYS A 231 15.09 22.79 -19.86
C LYS A 231 14.11 22.57 -21.02
N ASN A 232 13.26 23.57 -21.25
CA ASN A 232 12.12 23.46 -22.16
C ASN A 232 12.52 23.13 -23.61
N ASP A 233 13.60 23.71 -24.12
CA ASP A 233 14.08 23.41 -25.49
C ASP A 233 14.46 21.93 -25.63
N LEU A 234 15.14 21.37 -24.62
CA LEU A 234 15.50 19.96 -24.59
C LEU A 234 14.27 19.06 -24.46
N ALA A 235 13.31 19.42 -23.60
CA ALA A 235 12.06 18.68 -23.44
C ALA A 235 11.27 18.63 -24.76
N VAL A 236 11.15 19.77 -25.46
CA VAL A 236 10.49 19.86 -26.77
C VAL A 236 11.17 18.96 -27.79
N HIS A 237 12.50 18.95 -27.85
CA HIS A 237 13.25 18.07 -28.76
C HIS A 237 13.01 16.59 -28.44
N LEU A 238 13.06 16.21 -27.16
CA LEU A 238 12.82 14.82 -26.71
C LEU A 238 11.40 14.35 -27.03
N PHE A 239 10.39 15.19 -26.79
CA PHE A 239 9.00 14.85 -27.09
C PHE A 239 8.71 14.80 -28.61
N ALA A 240 9.32 15.68 -29.41
CA ALA A 240 9.19 15.65 -30.86
C ALA A 240 9.77 14.35 -31.45
N GLU A 241 10.94 13.90 -30.97
CA GLU A 241 11.56 12.65 -31.40
C GLU A 241 10.71 11.42 -31.02
N LEU A 242 10.07 11.44 -29.84
CA LEU A 242 9.11 10.40 -29.43
C LEU A 242 7.89 10.34 -30.35
N GLY A 243 7.39 11.49 -30.79
CA GLY A 243 6.25 11.61 -31.71
C GLY A 243 6.55 11.08 -33.12
N GLU A 244 7.74 11.33 -33.65
CA GLU A 244 8.15 10.78 -34.95
C GLU A 244 8.40 9.26 -34.86
N ARG A 245 9.07 8.77 -33.80
CA ARG A 245 9.30 7.33 -33.61
C ARG A 245 8.00 6.55 -33.39
N ALA A 246 7.00 7.14 -32.74
CA ALA A 246 5.69 6.51 -32.57
C ALA A 246 4.98 6.21 -33.92
N ARG A 247 5.36 6.88 -35.02
CA ARG A 247 4.83 6.61 -36.36
C ARG A 247 5.54 5.47 -37.08
N GLU A 248 6.75 5.13 -36.66
CA GLU A 248 7.61 4.13 -37.30
C GLU A 248 7.60 2.77 -36.58
N VAL A 249 7.31 2.75 -35.28
CA VAL A 249 7.34 1.54 -34.44
C VAL A 249 6.08 0.71 -34.65
N THR A 250 6.25 -0.56 -35.05
CA THR A 250 5.13 -1.51 -35.20
C THR A 250 4.84 -2.24 -33.89
N LEU A 251 3.64 -2.82 -33.75
CA LEU A 251 3.25 -3.57 -32.54
C LEU A 251 4.25 -4.70 -32.21
N ASN A 252 4.81 -5.35 -33.24
CA ASN A 252 5.83 -6.40 -33.09
C ASN A 252 7.16 -5.90 -32.53
N ASP A 253 7.50 -4.63 -32.74
CA ASP A 253 8.71 -4.01 -32.19
C ASP A 253 8.49 -3.53 -30.74
N TRP A 254 7.23 -3.27 -30.39
CA TRP A 254 6.82 -2.73 -29.09
C TRP A 254 6.62 -3.82 -28.04
N GLU A 255 6.00 -4.94 -28.45
CA GLU A 255 5.73 -6.10 -27.61
C GLU A 255 6.06 -7.39 -28.39
N PRO A 256 7.34 -7.77 -28.52
CA PRO A 256 7.75 -8.95 -29.27
C PRO A 256 7.32 -10.29 -28.63
N GLU A 257 6.74 -10.24 -27.43
CA GLU A 257 6.24 -11.41 -26.68
C GLU A 257 4.70 -11.59 -26.81
N LEU A 258 4.02 -10.73 -27.58
CA LEU A 258 2.57 -10.79 -27.85
C LEU A 258 2.24 -11.43 -29.21
#